data_AF-A0A9D8ZPX5-F1
#
_entry.id   AF-A0A9D8ZPX5-F1
#
_cell.length_a   1.000
_cell.length_b   1.000
_cell.length_c   1.000
_cell.angle_alpha   90.00
_cell.angle_beta   90.00
_cell.angle_gamma   90.00
#
_symmetry.space_group_name_H-M   'P 1'
#
loop_
_entity.id
_entity.type
_entity.pdbx_description
1 polymer ?
#
loop_
_entity_poly.entity_id
_entity_poly.type
_entity_poly.pdbx_seq_one_letter_code
_entity_poly.pdbx_strand_id
1 'polypeptide(L)'
;MFSRQLSLALAGAFLFASTAAHAVDVRNEHESQQEILLSVWKDATGTETVDTLITLQPGETRTGVCDACIVSLGKSEEAESVSAEQTDVVTIESNGRLRLD
;
A
#
# COMPACT_ATOMS: atom_id res chain seq x y z
N MET A 1 22.06 47.20 34.86
CA MET A 1 20.76 46.65 34.41
C MET A 1 20.74 46.70 32.90
N PHE A 2 20.92 45.57 32.21
CA PHE A 2 20.82 45.50 30.76
C PHE A 2 19.89 44.35 30.37
N SER A 3 18.94 44.72 29.51
CA SER A 3 17.70 44.01 29.22
C SER A 3 17.94 42.73 28.41
N ARG A 4 17.14 41.72 28.75
CA ARG A 4 17.01 40.44 28.05
C ARG A 4 16.54 40.67 26.60
N GLN A 5 17.20 40.05 25.64
CA GLN A 5 16.58 39.65 24.37
C GLN A 5 16.99 38.20 24.08
N LEU A 6 16.14 37.26 24.52
CA LEU A 6 16.15 35.88 24.04
C LEU A 6 15.51 35.92 22.65
N SER A 7 16.30 35.81 21.60
CA SER A 7 15.79 35.57 20.26
C SER A 7 15.33 34.11 20.19
N LEU A 8 14.04 33.86 20.45
CA LEU A 8 13.41 32.60 20.07
C LEU A 8 13.37 32.54 18.54
N ALA A 9 14.38 31.92 17.93
CA ALA A 9 14.30 31.46 16.57
C ALA A 9 13.30 30.29 16.55
N LEU A 10 12.03 30.61 16.27
CA LEU A 10 11.00 29.64 15.91
C LEU A 10 11.38 29.09 14.52
N ALA A 11 12.32 28.14 14.49
CA ALA A 11 12.63 27.39 13.29
C ALA A 11 11.41 26.54 12.97
N GLY A 12 10.62 27.02 12.01
CA GLY A 12 9.42 26.38 11.52
C GLY A 12 9.72 24.94 11.16
N ALA A 13 9.10 24.01 11.88
CA ALA A 13 8.93 22.65 11.45
C ALA A 13 8.15 22.68 10.13
N PHE A 14 8.88 22.72 9.02
CA PHE A 14 8.34 22.38 7.72
C PHE A 14 8.06 20.88 7.78
N LEU A 15 6.87 20.54 8.28
CA LEU A 15 6.28 19.23 8.05
C LEU A 15 6.16 19.12 6.54
N PHE A 16 7.12 18.44 5.92
CA PHE A 16 6.89 17.85 4.61
C PHE A 16 5.71 16.90 4.82
N ALA A 17 4.51 17.40 4.55
CA ALA A 17 3.34 16.58 4.31
C ALA A 17 3.76 15.69 3.13
N SER A 18 4.23 14.49 3.47
CA SER A 18 4.36 13.40 2.52
C SER A 18 2.99 13.30 1.87
N THR A 19 2.90 13.66 0.60
CA THR A 19 1.70 13.38 -0.19
C THR A 19 1.63 11.87 -0.25
N ALA A 20 0.91 11.27 0.70
CA ALA A 20 0.53 9.88 0.63
C ALA A 20 -0.08 9.69 -0.76
N ALA A 21 0.60 8.91 -1.61
CA ALA A 21 0.04 8.50 -2.87
C ALA A 21 -1.31 7.85 -2.54
N HIS A 22 -2.39 8.34 -3.14
CA HIS A 22 -3.77 7.91 -2.86
C HIS A 22 -4.03 6.53 -3.47
N ALA A 23 -3.20 5.57 -3.12
CA ALA A 23 -3.13 4.28 -3.77
C ALA A 23 -3.10 3.18 -2.69
N VAL A 24 -3.48 1.98 -3.08
CA VAL A 24 -3.53 0.77 -2.26
C VAL A 24 -2.11 0.43 -1.81
N ASP A 25 -1.97 0.07 -0.55
CA ASP A 25 -0.73 -0.49 0.00
C ASP A 25 -0.89 -2.00 0.18
N VAL A 26 0.16 -2.78 -0.12
CA VAL A 26 0.14 -4.24 0.09
C VAL A 26 1.27 -4.62 1.04
N ARG A 27 0.94 -5.33 2.12
CA ARG A 27 1.85 -5.72 3.18
C ARG A 27 1.90 -7.22 3.35
N ASN A 28 3.11 -7.77 3.45
CA ASN A 28 3.32 -9.18 3.72
C ASN A 28 3.66 -9.41 5.20
N GLU A 29 2.70 -9.87 6.00
CA GLU A 29 2.93 -10.35 7.38
C GLU A 29 3.08 -11.89 7.46
N HIS A 30 3.15 -12.57 6.31
CA HIS A 30 3.49 -13.98 6.26
C HIS A 30 4.97 -14.21 6.54
N GLU A 31 5.30 -15.38 7.11
CA GLU A 31 6.67 -15.77 7.44
C GLU A 31 7.54 -16.11 6.21
N SER A 32 6.92 -16.15 5.03
CA SER A 32 7.57 -16.51 3.76
C SER A 32 7.32 -15.46 2.69
N GLN A 33 8.14 -15.50 1.65
CA GLN A 33 7.93 -14.72 0.45
C GLN A 33 6.56 -15.05 -0.16
N GLN A 34 5.83 -14.03 -0.60
CA GLN A 34 4.52 -14.17 -1.22
C GLN A 34 4.52 -13.56 -2.63
N GLU A 35 3.93 -14.28 -3.57
CA GLU A 35 3.64 -13.77 -4.91
C GLU A 35 2.22 -13.19 -4.91
N ILE A 36 2.08 -11.96 -5.39
CA ILE A 36 0.82 -11.23 -5.41
C ILE A 36 0.52 -10.80 -6.84
N LEU A 37 -0.67 -11.14 -7.32
CA LEU A 37 -1.19 -10.65 -8.58
C LEU A 37 -2.04 -9.42 -8.32
N LEU A 38 -1.67 -8.30 -8.94
CA LEU A 38 -2.42 -7.06 -8.92
C LEU A 38 -3.15 -6.93 -10.25
N SER A 39 -4.48 -6.95 -10.23
CA SER A 39 -5.32 -6.82 -11.42
C SER A 39 -6.01 -5.46 -11.42
N VAL A 40 -5.56 -4.57 -12.30
CA VAL A 40 -6.09 -3.19 -12.44
C VAL A 40 -7.00 -3.11 -13.65
N TRP A 41 -8.20 -2.55 -13.53
CA TRP A 41 -9.10 -2.38 -14.68
C TRP A 41 -8.48 -1.46 -15.74
N LYS A 42 -8.49 -1.89 -17.01
CA LYS A 42 -7.99 -1.11 -18.15
C LYS A 42 -8.91 0.04 -18.51
N ASP A 43 -10.19 -0.11 -18.23
CA ASP A 43 -11.23 0.85 -18.55
C ASP A 43 -12.31 0.86 -17.47
N ALA A 44 -13.13 1.92 -17.48
CA ALA A 44 -14.26 2.06 -16.57
C ALA A 44 -15.41 1.07 -16.89
N THR A 45 -15.34 0.34 -17.99
CA THR A 45 -16.35 -0.66 -18.37
C THR A 45 -16.11 -2.02 -17.73
N GLY A 46 -14.92 -2.25 -17.15
CA GLY A 46 -14.65 -3.38 -16.27
C GLY A 46 -14.55 -4.73 -16.98
N THR A 47 -14.19 -4.74 -18.26
CA THR A 47 -14.11 -5.98 -19.05
C THR A 47 -12.71 -6.56 -19.18
N GLU A 48 -11.67 -5.73 -18.99
CA GLU A 48 -10.28 -6.16 -19.10
C GLU A 48 -9.44 -5.62 -17.93
N THR A 49 -8.53 -6.43 -17.40
CA THR A 49 -7.53 -6.01 -16.41
C THR A 49 -6.12 -6.03 -17.00
N VAL A 50 -5.24 -5.19 -16.44
CA VAL A 50 -3.80 -5.33 -16.53
C VAL A 50 -3.33 -6.02 -15.28
N ASP A 51 -2.79 -7.22 -15.46
CA ASP A 51 -2.28 -8.01 -14.35
C ASP A 51 -0.79 -7.78 -14.17
N THR A 52 -0.37 -7.42 -12.98
CA THR A 52 1.03 -7.26 -12.60
C THR A 52 1.35 -8.22 -11.47
N LEU A 53 2.32 -9.11 -11.68
CA LEU A 53 2.82 -9.95 -10.61
C LEU A 53 3.92 -9.21 -9.85
N ILE A 54 3.77 -9.10 -8.54
CA ILE A 54 4.81 -8.65 -7.65
C ILE A 54 5.16 -9.75 -6.65
N THR A 55 6.33 -9.62 -6.05
CA THR A 55 6.77 -10.51 -4.99
C THR A 55 7.13 -9.68 -3.78
N LEU A 56 6.64 -10.07 -2.61
CA LEU A 56 6.88 -9.38 -1.34
C LEU A 56 7.65 -10.29 -0.40
N GLN A 57 8.76 -9.79 0.15
CA GLN A 57 9.49 -10.46 1.22
C GLN A 57 8.69 -10.43 2.54
N PRO A 58 8.98 -11.33 3.49
CA PRO A 58 8.41 -11.27 4.83
C PRO A 58 8.63 -9.89 5.48
N GLY A 59 7.56 -9.27 5.97
CA GLY A 59 7.58 -7.94 6.59
C GLY A 59 7.66 -6.77 5.60
N GLU A 60 7.74 -7.03 4.29
CA GLU A 60 7.77 -5.98 3.27
C GLU A 60 6.39 -5.34 3.12
N THR A 61 6.38 -4.01 2.97
CA THR A 61 5.20 -3.24 2.57
C THR A 61 5.53 -2.50 1.29
N ARG A 62 4.70 -2.71 0.27
CA ARG A 62 4.80 -1.98 -0.99
C ARG A 62 3.67 -0.98 -1.04
N THR A 63 4.05 0.29 -1.03
CA THR A 63 3.09 1.39 -0.96
C THR A 63 2.70 1.89 -2.34
N GLY A 64 1.44 2.26 -2.50
CA GLY A 64 0.89 2.88 -3.70
C GLY A 64 0.99 2.01 -4.95
N VAL A 65 0.50 0.77 -4.86
CA VAL A 65 0.60 -0.21 -5.96
C VAL A 65 -0.43 0.02 -7.06
N CYS A 66 -1.60 0.56 -6.73
CA CYS A 66 -2.71 0.83 -7.66
C CYS A 66 -3.70 1.80 -7.02
N ASP A 67 -4.49 2.54 -7.79
CA ASP A 67 -5.57 3.37 -7.22
C ASP A 67 -6.82 2.54 -6.88
N ALA A 68 -7.11 1.53 -7.71
CA ALA A 68 -8.13 0.51 -7.48
C ALA A 68 -7.71 -0.77 -8.20
N CYS A 69 -7.62 -1.88 -7.47
CA CYS A 69 -7.26 -3.16 -8.05
C CYS A 69 -7.77 -4.34 -7.23
N ILE A 70 -7.82 -5.49 -7.88
CA ILE A 70 -8.00 -6.77 -7.21
C ILE A 70 -6.60 -7.27 -6.85
N VAL A 71 -6.39 -7.59 -5.58
CA VAL A 71 -5.16 -8.16 -5.05
C VAL A 71 -5.40 -9.63 -4.77
N SER A 72 -4.60 -10.51 -5.40
CA SER A 72 -4.76 -11.97 -5.29
C SER A 72 -3.46 -12.65 -4.84
N LEU A 73 -3.57 -13.72 -4.05
CA LEU A 73 -2.43 -14.53 -3.62
C LEU A 73 -2.02 -15.52 -4.72
N GLY A 74 -1.01 -15.16 -5.49
CA GLY A 74 -0.50 -15.94 -6.61
C GLY A 74 -1.33 -15.77 -7.89
N LYS A 75 -1.09 -16.67 -8.85
CA LYS A 75 -1.65 -16.61 -10.23
C LYS A 75 -2.77 -17.60 -10.51
N SER A 76 -3.20 -18.37 -9.50
CA SER A 76 -4.24 -19.38 -9.70
C SER A 76 -5.61 -18.72 -9.83
N GLU A 77 -6.49 -19.28 -10.65
CA GLU A 77 -7.90 -18.86 -10.74
C GLU A 77 -8.66 -19.11 -9.42
N GLU A 78 -8.13 -20.00 -8.58
CA GLU A 78 -8.66 -20.31 -7.23
C GLU A 78 -7.97 -19.50 -6.12
N ALA A 79 -7.13 -18.52 -6.47
CA ALA A 79 -6.42 -17.70 -5.49
C ALA A 79 -7.39 -16.86 -4.65
N GLU A 80 -7.14 -16.76 -3.34
CA GLU A 80 -7.84 -15.79 -2.50
C GLU A 80 -7.55 -14.39 -3.01
N SER A 81 -8.60 -13.59 -3.18
CA SER A 81 -8.55 -12.27 -3.78
C SER A 81 -9.42 -11.27 -3.03
N VAL A 82 -8.98 -10.02 -2.97
CA VAL A 82 -9.71 -8.91 -2.36
C VAL A 82 -9.72 -7.73 -3.32
N SER A 83 -10.84 -7.04 -3.42
CA SER A 83 -10.92 -5.77 -4.14
C SER A 83 -10.50 -4.66 -3.18
N ALA A 84 -9.56 -3.82 -3.59
CA ALA A 84 -9.03 -2.71 -2.81
C ALA A 84 -9.05 -1.42 -3.63
N GLU A 85 -9.34 -0.31 -2.96
CA GLU A 85 -9.43 1.03 -3.52
C GLU A 85 -8.53 2.01 -2.76
N GLN A 86 -8.51 3.27 -3.18
CA GLN A 86 -7.62 4.29 -2.61
C GLN A 86 -7.66 4.29 -1.08
N THR A 87 -6.48 4.36 -0.47
CA THR A 87 -6.25 4.34 0.99
C THR A 87 -6.40 2.99 1.69
N ASP A 88 -6.83 1.95 0.98
CA ASP A 88 -6.91 0.61 1.55
C ASP A 88 -5.51 0.00 1.75
N VAL A 89 -5.39 -0.79 2.82
CA VAL A 89 -4.20 -1.61 3.08
C VAL A 89 -4.58 -3.07 2.97
N VAL A 90 -4.00 -3.76 1.98
CA VAL A 90 -4.14 -5.22 1.85
C VAL A 90 -3.02 -5.89 2.62
N THR A 91 -3.38 -6.56 3.70
CA THR A 91 -2.46 -7.33 4.53
C THR A 91 -2.55 -8.82 4.18
N ILE A 92 -1.41 -9.44 3.90
CA ILE A 92 -1.27 -10.90 3.83
C ILE A 92 -0.96 -11.38 5.25
N GLU A 93 -1.94 -11.96 5.90
CA GLU A 93 -1.84 -12.44 7.28
C GLU A 93 -0.89 -13.64 7.39
N SER A 94 -0.39 -13.90 8.61
CA SER A 94 0.51 -15.03 8.89
C SER A 94 -0.13 -16.41 8.66
N ASN A 95 -1.45 -16.50 8.53
CA ASN A 95 -2.18 -17.72 8.16
C ASN A 95 -2.27 -17.93 6.63
N GLY A 96 -1.69 -17.02 5.84
CA GLY A 96 -1.71 -17.08 4.38
C GLY A 96 -3.00 -16.54 3.75
N ARG A 97 -3.76 -15.72 4.47
CA ARG A 97 -5.02 -15.12 3.98
C ARG A 97 -4.87 -13.63 3.70
N LEU A 98 -5.72 -13.12 2.83
CA LEU A 98 -5.82 -11.67 2.58
C LEU A 98 -6.82 -11.03 3.53
N ARG A 99 -6.42 -9.89 4.10
CA ARG A 99 -7.28 -9.01 4.87
C ARG A 99 -7.20 -7.59 4.32
N LEU A 100 -8.37 -6.96 4.15
CA LEU A 100 -8.48 -5.54 3.86
C LEU A 100 -8.63 -4.79 5.19
N ASP A 101 -7.74 -3.84 5.45
CA ASP A 101 -7.71 -2.97 6.63
C ASP A 101 -8.18 -1.55 6.32
#